data_AF-A0A7S2R9U8-F1
#
_entry.id   AF-A0A7S2R9U8-F1
#
_cell.length_a   1.000
_cell.length_b   1.000
_cell.length_c   1.000
_cell.angle_alpha   90.00
_cell.angle_beta   90.00
_cell.angle_gamma   90.00
#
_symmetry.space_group_name_H-M   'P 1'
#
loop_
_entity.id
_entity.type
_entity.pdbx_description
1 polymer ?
#
loop_
_entity_poly.entity_id
_entity_poly.type
_entity_poly.pdbx_seq_one_letter_code
_entity_poly.pdbx_strand_id
1 'polypeptide(L)'
;TDHGHRSVAHGGPEAAHLSQRPTITFLPRNHRQVAQALFRQKLYGWLSAAGAIMLVVGGITVGTIIAGSRRHVPRSHAPRPPFAFMTHPLPVSDTWGIAHRPYPTGAWWTNVAFPDDPEPFAPLPYAVKATETQGLEVSYSADRPSADAKQQTDYFARDLALDCVRDQTWTYRVQSFDHLSVTLGFFLGQTMAFESYLVKGSPYITAAYSSLARVRLTTQWDITHVRSGAAPEAEDPSCAAHSGCSALIGDCCPTAAGVLLDCCGASGPGDRRVSGPVLHVTLANQQIWAVYLSAADLEFTWDTHSITSTAAAGKAVIVRLARVTSDAALPVLTNYSRVYPIGGKVEYDLPSDSSQPHHLYFQWRVRRMQEQSEAEGGSL
;
A
#
# COMPACT_ATOMS: atom_id res chain seq x y z
N THR A 1 -35.38 46.86 -32.68
CA THR A 1 -34.60 46.85 -33.93
C THR A 1 -33.23 46.31 -33.60
N ASP A 2 -32.82 45.09 -33.90
CA ASP A 2 -33.32 44.09 -34.84
C ASP A 2 -32.83 42.71 -34.37
N HIS A 3 -33.53 41.67 -34.78
CA HIS A 3 -33.37 40.27 -34.39
C HIS A 3 -32.26 39.54 -35.16
N GLY A 4 -31.77 38.42 -34.61
CA GLY A 4 -30.90 37.49 -35.35
C GLY A 4 -30.53 36.21 -34.59
N HIS A 5 -31.47 35.27 -34.50
CA HIS A 5 -31.28 33.87 -34.05
C HIS A 5 -30.35 33.04 -34.95
N ARG A 6 -29.51 32.14 -34.38
CA ARG A 6 -29.69 30.65 -34.42
C ARG A 6 -28.47 29.82 -33.96
N SER A 7 -28.80 28.78 -33.18
CA SER A 7 -28.24 27.39 -33.15
C SER A 7 -26.78 27.19 -32.73
N VAL A 8 -26.46 26.73 -31.51
CA VAL A 8 -26.53 25.35 -30.96
C VAL A 8 -25.91 24.28 -31.86
N ALA A 9 -24.74 23.78 -31.47
CA ALA A 9 -24.27 22.42 -31.70
C ALA A 9 -23.56 21.94 -30.43
N HIS A 10 -24.15 20.94 -29.78
CA HIS A 10 -23.57 20.19 -28.67
C HIS A 10 -22.43 19.31 -29.18
N GLY A 11 -21.22 19.54 -28.68
CA GLY A 11 -20.10 18.60 -28.75
C GLY A 11 -19.63 18.33 -27.33
N GLY A 12 -20.07 17.22 -26.73
CA GLY A 12 -19.58 16.78 -25.43
C GLY A 12 -18.11 16.35 -25.52
N PRO A 13 -17.29 16.55 -24.47
CA PRO A 13 -15.95 16.00 -24.45
C PRO A 13 -16.04 14.49 -24.21
N GLU A 14 -15.74 13.75 -25.28
CA GLU A 14 -15.52 12.31 -25.31
C GLU A 14 -14.40 11.96 -24.32
N ALA A 15 -14.72 11.12 -23.35
CA ALA A 15 -13.79 10.59 -22.37
C ALA A 15 -12.78 9.66 -23.05
N ALA A 16 -11.63 10.21 -23.45
CA ALA A 16 -10.49 9.43 -23.88
C ALA A 16 -9.88 8.70 -22.67
N HIS A 17 -10.30 7.45 -22.47
CA HIS A 17 -9.67 6.47 -21.59
C HIS A 17 -8.27 6.12 -22.13
N LEU A 18 -7.28 7.00 -21.88
CA LEU A 18 -5.87 6.67 -22.06
C LEU A 18 -5.39 5.91 -20.83
N SER A 19 -5.46 4.58 -20.94
CA SER A 19 -4.72 3.60 -20.14
C SER A 19 -3.21 3.79 -20.37
N GLN A 20 -2.64 4.86 -19.82
CA GLN A 20 -1.20 5.02 -19.80
C GLN A 20 -0.64 4.21 -18.64
N ARG A 21 0.09 3.14 -18.99
CA ARG A 21 0.89 2.38 -18.02
C ARG A 21 1.98 3.30 -17.47
N PRO A 22 2.13 3.44 -16.14
CA PRO A 22 3.24 4.19 -15.59
C PRO A 22 4.55 3.52 -16.03
N THR A 23 5.32 4.25 -16.84
CA THR A 23 6.59 3.79 -17.42
C THR A 23 7.69 4.70 -16.92
N ILE A 24 8.65 4.15 -16.17
CA ILE A 24 9.86 4.89 -15.79
C ILE A 24 10.90 4.60 -16.87
N THR A 25 11.32 5.65 -17.58
CA THR A 25 12.34 5.56 -18.64
C THR A 25 13.70 5.93 -18.06
N PHE A 26 14.64 5.00 -18.05
CA PHE A 26 16.02 5.30 -17.71
C PHE A 26 16.77 5.69 -18.97
N LEU A 27 17.22 6.94 -19.05
CA LEU A 27 18.12 7.39 -20.12
C LEU A 27 19.50 6.80 -19.89
N PRO A 28 20.17 6.25 -20.93
CA PRO A 28 21.50 5.69 -20.77
C PRO A 28 22.50 6.77 -20.32
N ARG A 29 23.14 6.56 -19.16
CA ARG A 29 24.35 7.33 -18.80
C ARG A 29 25.48 6.90 -19.73
N ASN A 30 26.12 7.88 -20.39
CA ASN A 30 27.31 7.68 -21.22
C ASN A 30 28.49 7.14 -20.39
N HIS A 31 28.54 5.83 -20.18
CA HIS A 31 29.71 5.15 -19.62
C HIS A 31 30.58 4.60 -20.75
N ARG A 32 31.50 5.45 -21.21
CA ARG A 32 32.50 5.18 -22.25
C ARG A 32 33.63 4.20 -21.83
N GLN A 33 33.38 3.25 -20.92
CA GLN A 33 34.46 2.40 -20.37
C GLN A 33 34.21 0.88 -20.30
N VAL A 34 33.20 0.33 -21.00
CA VAL A 34 33.01 -1.15 -21.09
C VAL A 34 33.32 -1.73 -22.49
N ALA A 35 33.86 -0.92 -23.39
CA ALA A 35 34.13 -1.31 -24.79
C ALA A 35 35.37 -2.22 -25.01
N GLN A 36 36.00 -2.75 -23.96
CA GLN A 36 37.16 -3.66 -24.11
C GLN A 36 36.89 -5.13 -23.76
N ALA A 37 35.71 -5.50 -23.27
CA ALA A 37 35.36 -6.90 -22.99
C ALA A 37 34.67 -7.64 -24.16
N LEU A 38 34.15 -6.93 -25.17
CA LEU A 38 33.35 -7.53 -26.26
C LEU A 38 34.15 -7.92 -27.50
N PHE A 39 35.48 -7.76 -27.51
CA PHE A 39 36.31 -8.14 -28.66
C PHE A 39 36.69 -9.64 -28.68
N ARG A 40 36.42 -10.40 -27.61
CA ARG A 40 36.75 -11.85 -27.55
C ARG A 40 35.58 -12.81 -27.85
N GLN A 41 34.38 -12.32 -28.14
CA GLN A 41 33.20 -13.18 -28.41
C GLN A 41 32.82 -13.29 -29.91
N LYS A 42 33.51 -12.56 -30.80
CA LYS A 42 33.21 -12.55 -32.26
C LYS A 42 33.86 -13.68 -33.08
N LEU A 43 34.55 -14.64 -32.46
CA LEU A 43 35.19 -15.76 -33.18
C LEU A 43 34.42 -17.09 -33.16
N TYR A 44 33.25 -17.16 -32.52
CA TYR A 44 32.45 -18.41 -32.42
C TYR A 44 31.09 -18.37 -33.14
N GLY A 45 30.90 -17.43 -34.07
CA GLY A 45 29.63 -17.22 -34.79
C GLY A 45 29.63 -17.59 -36.28
N TRP A 46 30.67 -18.26 -36.79
CA TRP A 46 30.85 -18.52 -38.23
C TRP A 46 30.61 -19.97 -38.68
N LEU A 47 29.83 -20.77 -37.93
CA LEU A 47 29.53 -22.17 -38.29
C LEU A 47 28.05 -22.59 -38.18
N SER A 48 27.09 -21.66 -38.27
CA SER A 48 25.66 -22.02 -38.32
C SER A 48 24.88 -21.40 -39.48
N ALA A 49 25.57 -21.15 -40.60
CA ALA A 49 24.95 -20.80 -41.88
C ALA A 49 25.08 -21.97 -42.87
N ALA A 50 24.45 -23.10 -42.58
CA ALA A 50 24.23 -24.18 -43.54
C ALA A 50 22.98 -24.97 -43.12
N GLY A 51 21.86 -24.80 -43.83
CA GLY A 51 20.65 -25.56 -43.56
C GLY A 51 19.34 -24.98 -44.11
N ALA A 52 19.33 -24.45 -45.33
CA ALA A 52 18.09 -24.25 -46.07
C ALA A 52 18.10 -25.22 -47.27
N ILE A 53 17.52 -26.41 -47.07
CA ILE A 53 17.24 -27.35 -48.18
C ILE A 53 15.83 -27.03 -48.68
N MET A 54 15.77 -26.37 -49.83
CA MET A 54 14.57 -26.28 -50.68
C MET A 54 14.50 -27.56 -51.51
N LEU A 55 13.50 -28.39 -51.27
CA LEU A 55 13.13 -29.49 -52.15
C LEU A 55 11.74 -29.19 -52.74
N VAL A 56 11.75 -28.77 -54.01
CA VAL A 56 10.56 -28.61 -54.84
C VAL A 56 10.30 -29.93 -55.54
N VAL A 57 9.31 -30.69 -55.08
CA VAL A 57 8.62 -31.70 -55.91
C VAL A 57 7.13 -31.70 -55.54
N GLY A 58 6.28 -31.31 -56.50
CA GLY A 58 4.88 -31.68 -56.60
C GLY A 58 3.92 -31.28 -55.47
N GLY A 59 3.24 -30.15 -55.65
CA GLY A 59 1.84 -29.92 -55.25
C GLY A 59 1.47 -30.13 -53.77
N ILE A 60 1.45 -29.03 -53.02
CA ILE A 60 0.54 -28.62 -51.93
C ILE A 60 1.34 -27.66 -51.02
N THR A 61 0.96 -26.38 -51.02
CA THR A 61 1.56 -25.36 -50.16
C THR A 61 0.95 -25.43 -48.77
N VAL A 62 1.57 -26.16 -47.83
CA VAL A 62 1.29 -26.00 -46.40
C VAL A 62 2.33 -25.04 -45.83
N GLY A 63 1.91 -23.79 -45.59
CA GLY A 63 2.72 -22.81 -44.86
C GLY A 63 2.75 -23.13 -43.37
N THR A 64 3.79 -23.81 -42.90
CA THR A 64 4.05 -23.97 -41.48
C THR A 64 4.69 -22.70 -40.95
N ILE A 65 3.91 -21.88 -40.22
CA ILE A 65 4.45 -20.81 -39.38
C ILE A 65 5.29 -21.49 -38.28
N ILE A 66 6.61 -21.49 -38.43
CA ILE A 66 7.52 -21.83 -37.33
C ILE A 66 7.53 -20.62 -36.39
N ALA A 67 6.51 -20.54 -35.54
CA ALA A 67 6.58 -19.70 -34.35
C ALA A 67 7.72 -20.25 -33.50
N GLY A 68 8.83 -19.51 -33.45
CA GLY A 68 9.99 -19.83 -32.64
C GLY A 68 9.68 -19.72 -31.15
N SER A 69 8.86 -20.64 -30.63
CA SER A 69 8.82 -20.93 -29.21
C SER A 69 10.17 -21.55 -28.87
N ARG A 70 11.12 -20.74 -28.37
CA ARG A 70 12.27 -21.25 -27.64
C ARG A 70 11.74 -21.96 -26.40
N ARG A 71 11.30 -23.21 -26.55
CA ARG A 71 11.13 -24.11 -25.41
C ARG A 71 12.49 -24.15 -24.75
N HIS A 72 12.56 -23.66 -23.51
CA HIS A 72 13.67 -23.95 -22.63
C HIS A 72 13.79 -25.46 -22.56
N VAL A 73 14.72 -26.04 -23.32
CA VAL A 73 15.21 -27.39 -23.04
C VAL A 73 15.92 -27.25 -21.69
N PRO A 74 15.45 -27.91 -20.62
CA PRO A 74 16.19 -27.89 -19.36
C PRO A 74 17.56 -28.49 -19.66
N ARG A 75 18.63 -27.69 -19.53
CA ARG A 75 19.99 -28.23 -19.56
C ARG A 75 20.11 -29.19 -18.38
N SER A 76 19.93 -30.49 -18.63
CA SER A 76 19.88 -31.54 -17.61
C SER A 76 21.24 -31.91 -17.02
N HIS A 77 22.30 -31.15 -17.30
CA HIS A 77 23.64 -31.37 -16.75
C HIS A 77 24.30 -30.03 -16.44
N ALA A 78 23.71 -29.25 -15.53
CA ALA A 78 24.49 -28.23 -14.85
C ALA A 78 25.57 -28.96 -14.02
N PRO A 79 26.88 -28.65 -14.18
CA PRO A 79 27.91 -29.23 -13.33
C PRO A 79 27.55 -28.96 -11.87
N ARG A 80 27.70 -29.98 -11.01
CA ARG A 80 27.45 -29.80 -9.57
C ARG A 80 28.27 -28.59 -9.09
N PRO A 81 27.66 -27.64 -8.36
CA PRO A 81 28.39 -26.50 -7.83
C PRO A 81 29.63 -26.99 -7.08
N PRO A 82 30.78 -26.30 -7.16
CA PRO A 82 32.02 -26.70 -6.48
C PRO A 82 31.96 -26.53 -4.95
N PHE A 83 30.77 -26.29 -4.41
CA PHE A 83 30.51 -26.01 -3.00
C PHE A 83 29.90 -27.23 -2.33
N ALA A 84 30.34 -27.50 -1.09
CA ALA A 84 29.70 -28.51 -0.25
C ALA A 84 28.24 -28.10 0.04
N PHE A 85 27.34 -29.07 0.01
CA PHE A 85 25.97 -28.85 0.47
C PHE A 85 25.97 -28.69 1.99
N MET A 86 25.33 -27.62 2.47
CA MET A 86 25.13 -27.37 3.89
C MET A 86 23.71 -26.90 4.14
N THR A 87 23.20 -27.22 5.33
CA THR A 87 21.97 -26.61 5.86
C THR A 87 22.35 -25.32 6.58
N HIS A 88 21.60 -24.25 6.32
CA HIS A 88 21.81 -22.99 7.01
C HIS A 88 21.62 -23.19 8.54
N PRO A 89 22.54 -22.70 9.40
CA PRO A 89 22.51 -23.01 10.83
C PRO A 89 21.38 -22.31 11.59
N LEU A 90 20.89 -21.17 11.08
CA LEU A 90 19.71 -20.50 11.65
C LEU A 90 18.45 -21.25 11.23
N PRO A 91 17.62 -21.72 12.19
CA PRO A 91 16.35 -22.35 11.90
C PRO A 91 15.38 -21.34 11.28
N VAL A 92 14.46 -21.86 10.48
CA VAL A 92 13.34 -21.07 9.96
C VAL A 92 12.34 -20.88 11.11
N SER A 93 12.07 -19.62 11.46
CA SER A 93 11.06 -19.26 12.45
C SER A 93 9.64 -19.55 11.95
N ASP A 94 8.70 -19.73 12.88
CA ASP A 94 7.28 -19.96 12.57
C ASP A 94 6.61 -18.75 11.88
N THR A 95 7.23 -17.56 11.95
CA THR A 95 6.73 -16.34 11.30
C THR A 95 6.79 -16.44 9.77
N TRP A 96 7.56 -17.34 9.19
CA TRP A 96 7.52 -17.62 7.75
C TRP A 96 6.22 -18.27 7.28
N GLY A 97 5.39 -18.78 8.21
CA GLY A 97 4.05 -19.26 7.94
C GLY A 97 3.98 -20.30 6.81
N ILE A 98 3.01 -20.11 5.91
CA ILE A 98 2.73 -21.01 4.78
C ILE A 98 3.53 -20.62 3.52
N ALA A 99 4.43 -19.64 3.64
CA ALA A 99 5.04 -19.02 2.47
C ALA A 99 5.94 -20.01 1.69
N HIS A 100 5.85 -19.95 0.36
CA HIS A 100 6.53 -20.90 -0.53
C HIS A 100 8.04 -20.81 -0.40
N ARG A 101 8.67 -21.97 -0.15
CA ARG A 101 10.13 -22.13 -0.25
C ARG A 101 10.56 -21.98 -1.73
N PRO A 102 11.74 -21.41 -2.01
CA PRO A 102 12.74 -20.91 -1.05
C PRO A 102 12.36 -19.56 -0.43
N TYR A 103 12.73 -19.37 0.85
CA TYR A 103 12.51 -18.09 1.53
C TYR A 103 13.50 -17.02 1.03
N PRO A 104 13.04 -15.77 0.79
CA PRO A 104 13.92 -14.69 0.39
C PRO A 104 14.82 -14.28 1.56
N THR A 105 16.12 -14.11 1.30
CA THR A 105 17.12 -13.74 2.33
C THR A 105 17.55 -12.28 2.27
N GLY A 106 17.10 -11.52 1.26
CA GLY A 106 17.42 -10.10 1.07
C GLY A 106 16.22 -9.25 0.66
N ALA A 107 15.00 -9.71 0.97
CA ALA A 107 13.82 -8.89 0.74
C ALA A 107 13.77 -7.75 1.77
N TRP A 108 13.22 -6.61 1.38
CA TRP A 108 13.13 -5.41 2.20
C TRP A 108 12.33 -5.59 3.50
N TRP A 109 11.57 -6.68 3.64
CA TRP A 109 10.73 -7.00 4.77
C TRP A 109 11.25 -8.16 5.63
N THR A 110 12.45 -8.70 5.35
CA THR A 110 12.97 -9.90 6.05
C THR A 110 13.08 -9.74 7.56
N ASN A 111 13.09 -8.52 8.11
CA ASN A 111 13.09 -8.28 9.55
C ASN A 111 11.89 -8.95 10.26
N VAL A 112 10.75 -9.13 9.56
CA VAL A 112 9.58 -9.85 10.10
C VAL A 112 9.85 -11.33 10.40
N ALA A 113 10.92 -11.88 9.84
CA ALA A 113 11.33 -13.27 10.08
C ALA A 113 11.97 -13.49 11.45
N PHE A 114 12.29 -12.42 12.18
CA PHE A 114 13.06 -12.47 13.43
C PHE A 114 12.20 -11.91 14.59
N PRO A 115 11.22 -12.68 15.11
CA PRO A 115 10.28 -12.19 16.12
C PRO A 115 10.92 -11.90 17.47
N ASP A 116 12.05 -12.55 17.79
CA ASP A 116 12.79 -12.36 19.05
C ASP A 116 13.51 -10.99 19.11
N ASP A 117 13.75 -10.36 17.95
CA ASP A 117 14.37 -9.05 17.80
C ASP A 117 13.66 -8.25 16.70
N PRO A 118 12.42 -7.78 16.96
CA PRO A 118 11.56 -7.22 15.93
C PRO A 118 12.06 -5.84 15.50
N GLU A 119 12.68 -5.79 14.33
CA GLU A 119 13.18 -4.54 13.74
C GLU A 119 12.20 -3.93 12.72
N PRO A 120 12.08 -2.59 12.64
CA PRO A 120 11.27 -1.94 11.62
C PRO A 120 11.75 -2.25 10.20
N PHE A 121 10.83 -2.21 9.25
CA PHE A 121 11.12 -2.31 7.83
C PHE A 121 10.21 -1.37 7.02
N ALA A 122 10.60 -1.05 5.78
CA ALA A 122 10.04 0.10 5.08
C ALA A 122 9.34 -0.29 3.76
N PRO A 123 8.00 -0.42 3.74
CA PRO A 123 7.25 -0.41 2.49
C PRO A 123 7.36 0.95 1.78
N LEU A 124 7.63 2.03 2.52
CA LEU A 124 7.63 3.41 2.04
C LEU A 124 6.23 3.87 1.56
N PRO A 125 5.81 5.10 1.89
CA PRO A 125 6.54 6.11 2.67
C PRO A 125 6.56 5.82 4.18
N TYR A 126 5.90 4.76 4.63
CA TYR A 126 5.89 4.34 6.03
C TYR A 126 7.05 3.41 6.36
N ALA A 127 7.47 3.45 7.61
CA ALA A 127 8.16 2.35 8.27
C ALA A 127 7.14 1.59 9.13
N VAL A 128 7.26 0.26 9.22
CA VAL A 128 6.36 -0.58 9.98
C VAL A 128 7.14 -1.61 10.81
N LYS A 129 6.55 -2.04 11.92
CA LYS A 129 7.13 -3.06 12.80
C LYS A 129 6.00 -3.96 13.33
N ALA A 130 6.13 -5.27 13.16
CA ALA A 130 5.16 -6.23 13.67
C ALA A 130 5.63 -6.76 15.04
N THR A 131 4.77 -6.71 16.04
CA THR A 131 5.09 -7.20 17.39
C THR A 131 3.94 -8.01 17.97
N GLU A 132 4.23 -8.95 18.87
CA GLU A 132 3.20 -9.77 19.53
C GLU A 132 2.37 -9.00 20.56
N THR A 133 2.78 -7.78 20.90
CA THR A 133 2.15 -6.95 21.92
C THR A 133 1.39 -5.78 21.34
N GLN A 134 1.91 -5.09 20.33
CA GLN A 134 1.36 -3.78 19.91
C GLN A 134 0.60 -3.76 18.60
N GLY A 135 0.70 -4.77 17.75
CA GLY A 135 0.09 -4.64 16.44
C GLY A 135 1.03 -4.84 15.27
N LEU A 136 0.53 -4.37 14.14
CA LEU A 136 1.38 -3.75 13.13
C LEU A 136 1.53 -2.26 13.47
N GLU A 137 2.67 -1.90 14.03
CA GLU A 137 3.06 -0.52 14.30
C GLU A 137 3.41 0.18 12.98
N VAL A 138 2.95 1.42 12.82
CA VAL A 138 3.12 2.25 11.64
C VAL A 138 3.74 3.59 12.06
N SER A 139 4.81 3.97 11.38
CA SER A 139 5.54 5.20 11.58
C SER A 139 5.61 5.96 10.26
N TYR A 140 5.29 7.25 10.28
CA TYR A 140 5.69 8.18 9.22
C TYR A 140 6.97 8.90 9.65
N SER A 141 8.08 8.16 9.66
CA SER A 141 9.36 8.61 10.21
C SER A 141 9.96 9.82 9.50
N ALA A 142 9.53 10.10 8.25
CA ALA A 142 9.96 11.25 7.47
C ALA A 142 9.57 12.62 8.08
N ASP A 143 8.61 12.65 9.00
CA ASP A 143 8.29 13.86 9.80
C ASP A 143 9.30 14.10 10.93
N ARG A 144 10.22 13.16 11.18
CA ARG A 144 11.22 13.20 12.26
C ARG A 144 12.65 12.91 11.76
N PRO A 145 13.14 13.64 10.74
CA PRO A 145 14.51 13.45 10.27
C PRO A 145 15.48 14.06 11.30
N SER A 146 16.56 13.34 11.56
CA SER A 146 17.74 13.86 12.24
C SER A 146 18.93 13.64 11.33
N ALA A 147 19.64 14.72 11.02
CA ALA A 147 20.74 14.67 10.08
C ALA A 147 21.93 15.48 10.57
N ASP A 148 23.12 14.93 10.32
CA ASP A 148 24.38 15.64 10.37
C ASP A 148 25.12 15.47 9.02
N ALA A 149 26.39 15.90 8.95
CA ALA A 149 27.18 15.84 7.72
C ALA A 149 27.49 14.41 7.23
N LYS A 150 27.23 13.37 8.02
CA LYS A 150 27.61 11.97 7.75
C LYS A 150 26.43 11.00 7.81
N GLN A 151 25.35 11.35 8.49
CA GLN A 151 24.23 10.47 8.73
C GLN A 151 22.91 11.23 8.62
N GLN A 152 21.92 10.58 8.00
CA GLN A 152 20.51 10.95 8.09
C GLN A 152 19.74 9.76 8.66
N THR A 153 18.94 10.01 9.68
CA THR A 153 18.16 9.00 10.39
C THR A 153 16.73 9.48 10.49
N ASP A 154 15.80 8.64 10.07
CA ASP A 154 14.37 8.86 10.27
C ASP A 154 13.93 8.01 11.47
N TYR A 155 13.64 8.67 12.60
CA TYR A 155 13.33 7.95 13.83
C TYR A 155 11.96 7.25 13.76
N PHE A 156 11.98 5.94 14.00
CA PHE A 156 10.76 5.15 14.14
C PHE A 156 10.04 5.50 15.44
N ALA A 157 8.75 5.78 15.32
CA ALA A 157 7.83 5.93 16.44
C ALA A 157 6.49 5.32 16.07
N ARG A 158 5.79 4.73 17.02
CA ARG A 158 4.47 4.14 16.81
C ARG A 158 3.42 5.26 16.72
N ASP A 159 3.35 5.90 15.56
CA ASP A 159 2.36 6.95 15.29
C ASP A 159 0.94 6.38 15.37
N LEU A 160 0.71 5.24 14.72
CA LEU A 160 -0.48 4.40 14.89
C LEU A 160 -0.07 2.93 14.86
N ALA A 161 -0.86 2.05 15.46
CA ALA A 161 -0.73 0.62 15.29
C ALA A 161 -2.10 -0.02 15.04
N LEU A 162 -2.14 -0.92 14.05
CA LEU A 162 -3.28 -1.77 13.78
C LEU A 162 -3.28 -2.94 14.77
N ASP A 163 -4.34 -3.07 15.54
CA ASP A 163 -4.51 -4.07 16.59
C ASP A 163 -6.00 -4.49 16.67
N CYS A 164 -6.34 -5.41 17.57
CA CYS A 164 -7.73 -5.74 17.88
C CYS A 164 -7.95 -5.84 19.40
N VAL A 165 -9.20 -5.74 19.85
CA VAL A 165 -9.52 -6.03 21.26
C VAL A 165 -9.31 -7.51 21.53
N ARG A 166 -8.45 -7.82 22.50
CA ARG A 166 -8.04 -9.17 22.88
C ARG A 166 -7.55 -9.20 24.32
N ASP A 167 -7.63 -10.39 24.91
CA ASP A 167 -7.17 -10.75 26.26
C ASP A 167 -5.86 -11.57 26.25
N GLN A 168 -5.44 -12.05 25.08
CA GLN A 168 -4.24 -12.85 24.88
C GLN A 168 -3.24 -12.18 23.94
N THR A 169 -1.97 -12.59 24.01
CA THR A 169 -1.00 -12.31 22.96
C THR A 169 -1.42 -13.01 21.67
N TRP A 170 -0.99 -12.43 20.57
CA TRP A 170 -1.22 -12.99 19.24
C TRP A 170 0.10 -13.44 18.62
N THR A 171 0.03 -14.15 17.51
CA THR A 171 1.20 -14.40 16.67
C THR A 171 0.99 -13.75 15.31
N TYR A 172 2.08 -13.38 14.64
CA TYR A 172 2.01 -12.91 13.26
C TYR A 172 2.83 -13.79 12.33
N ARG A 173 2.36 -13.97 11.09
CA ARG A 173 2.99 -14.86 10.11
C ARG A 173 2.85 -14.30 8.70
N VAL A 174 3.90 -14.47 7.90
CA VAL A 174 3.90 -14.20 6.47
C VAL A 174 2.93 -15.17 5.78
N GLN A 175 1.93 -14.60 5.10
CA GLN A 175 0.92 -15.35 4.35
C GLN A 175 1.31 -15.51 2.88
N SER A 176 1.84 -14.44 2.29
CA SER A 176 2.30 -14.41 0.90
C SER A 176 3.28 -13.27 0.70
N PHE A 177 4.07 -13.35 -0.37
CA PHE A 177 4.97 -12.27 -0.76
C PHE A 177 5.26 -12.31 -2.27
N ASP A 178 5.72 -11.18 -2.79
CA ASP A 178 6.36 -11.04 -4.09
C ASP A 178 7.50 -10.02 -4.01
N HIS A 179 8.06 -9.60 -5.14
CA HIS A 179 9.16 -8.63 -5.16
C HIS A 179 8.78 -7.25 -4.60
N LEU A 180 7.49 -6.92 -4.57
CA LEU A 180 7.00 -5.60 -4.21
C LEU A 180 6.13 -5.61 -2.95
N SER A 181 5.86 -6.78 -2.36
CA SER A 181 4.93 -6.88 -1.23
C SER A 181 5.19 -8.05 -0.30
N VAL A 182 4.64 -7.91 0.90
CA VAL A 182 4.44 -8.99 1.86
C VAL A 182 3.05 -8.84 2.50
N THR A 183 2.36 -9.95 2.71
CA THR A 183 1.11 -10.00 3.46
C THR A 183 1.38 -10.64 4.81
N LEU A 184 1.03 -9.94 5.89
CA LEU A 184 1.16 -10.44 7.26
C LEU A 184 -0.22 -10.76 7.81
N GLY A 185 -0.41 -11.98 8.31
CA GLY A 185 -1.60 -12.38 9.05
C GLY A 185 -1.32 -12.34 10.54
N PHE A 186 -2.28 -11.86 11.32
CA PHE A 186 -2.22 -11.76 12.77
C PHE A 186 -3.30 -12.63 13.42
N PHE A 187 -2.89 -13.51 14.35
CA PHE A 187 -3.69 -14.65 14.81
C PHE A 187 -3.85 -14.69 16.32
N LEU A 188 -5.11 -14.82 16.77
CA LEU A 188 -5.49 -15.17 18.14
C LEU A 188 -5.66 -16.69 18.21
N GLY A 189 -4.64 -17.38 18.73
CA GLY A 189 -4.54 -18.84 18.59
C GLY A 189 -4.47 -19.24 17.11
N GLN A 190 -5.49 -19.95 16.63
CA GLN A 190 -5.59 -20.35 15.21
C GLN A 190 -6.49 -19.42 14.38
N THR A 191 -7.17 -18.47 15.00
CA THR A 191 -8.12 -17.59 14.31
C THR A 191 -7.42 -16.32 13.86
N MET A 192 -7.47 -16.03 12.57
CA MET A 192 -6.94 -14.78 12.04
C MET A 192 -7.83 -13.60 12.47
N ALA A 193 -7.25 -12.67 13.24
CA ALA A 193 -7.92 -11.44 13.64
C ALA A 193 -7.95 -10.44 12.48
N PHE A 194 -6.81 -10.24 11.83
CA PHE A 194 -6.70 -9.46 10.60
C PHE A 194 -5.47 -9.86 9.79
N GLU A 195 -5.44 -9.46 8.52
CA GLU A 195 -4.24 -9.47 7.70
C GLU A 195 -3.93 -8.07 7.18
N SER A 196 -2.66 -7.75 6.97
CA SER A 196 -2.21 -6.48 6.40
C SER A 196 -1.40 -6.69 5.13
N TYR A 197 -1.73 -5.89 4.10
CA TYR A 197 -1.08 -5.93 2.80
C TYR A 197 -0.03 -4.80 2.72
N LEU A 198 1.24 -5.16 2.88
CA LEU A 198 2.35 -4.22 2.85
C LEU A 198 2.96 -4.22 1.46
N VAL A 199 2.63 -3.18 0.68
CA VAL A 199 3.08 -3.04 -0.71
C VAL A 199 3.94 -1.80 -0.84
N LYS A 200 5.09 -1.94 -1.51
CA LYS A 200 6.04 -0.85 -1.67
C LYS A 200 5.40 0.36 -2.35
N GLY A 201 5.61 1.54 -1.77
CA GLY A 201 5.14 2.82 -2.31
C GLY A 201 3.64 3.05 -2.14
N SER A 202 2.91 2.17 -1.45
CA SER A 202 1.50 2.42 -1.13
C SER A 202 1.39 3.62 -0.17
N PRO A 203 0.63 4.67 -0.52
CA PRO A 203 0.41 5.79 0.40
C PRO A 203 -0.57 5.46 1.53
N TYR A 204 -1.02 4.20 1.62
CA TYR A 204 -1.86 3.70 2.69
C TYR A 204 -1.26 2.43 3.30
N ILE A 205 -1.40 2.26 4.61
CA ILE A 205 -1.33 0.94 5.25
C ILE A 205 -2.73 0.35 5.25
N THR A 206 -2.90 -0.88 4.75
CA THR A 206 -4.22 -1.52 4.62
C THR A 206 -4.28 -2.78 5.47
N ALA A 207 -5.35 -2.96 6.22
CA ALA A 207 -5.67 -4.19 6.93
C ALA A 207 -7.11 -4.65 6.65
N ALA A 208 -7.28 -5.96 6.55
CA ALA A 208 -8.57 -6.64 6.44
C ALA A 208 -8.83 -7.39 7.75
N TYR A 209 -9.74 -6.86 8.57
CA TYR A 209 -10.21 -7.45 9.81
C TYR A 209 -11.27 -8.51 9.55
N SER A 210 -11.22 -9.61 10.30
CA SER A 210 -12.25 -10.65 10.26
C SER A 210 -13.56 -10.16 10.87
N SER A 211 -14.67 -10.84 10.57
CA SER A 211 -16.01 -10.48 11.06
C SER A 211 -16.16 -10.52 12.58
N LEU A 212 -15.27 -11.25 13.27
CA LEU A 212 -15.28 -11.42 14.72
C LEU A 212 -14.33 -10.45 15.43
N ALA A 213 -13.43 -9.79 14.68
CA ALA A 213 -12.45 -8.89 15.27
C ALA A 213 -13.09 -7.53 15.59
N ARG A 214 -12.85 -7.05 16.81
CA ARG A 214 -13.09 -5.66 17.19
C ARG A 214 -11.87 -4.84 16.80
N VAL A 215 -12.06 -3.90 15.89
CA VAL A 215 -10.99 -3.04 15.38
C VAL A 215 -10.47 -2.19 16.52
N ARG A 216 -9.14 -2.15 16.69
CA ARG A 216 -8.48 -1.25 17.63
C ARG A 216 -7.28 -0.60 16.95
N LEU A 217 -7.20 0.72 17.05
CA LEU A 217 -6.00 1.48 16.73
C LEU A 217 -5.38 1.93 18.05
N THR A 218 -4.06 1.80 18.18
CA THR A 218 -3.33 2.34 19.33
C THR A 218 -2.25 3.30 18.87
N THR A 219 -1.80 4.17 19.77
CA THR A 219 -0.72 5.13 19.47
C THR A 219 0.14 5.36 20.71
N GLN A 220 1.38 5.80 20.49
CA GLN A 220 2.24 6.28 21.59
C GLN A 220 2.04 7.76 21.93
N TRP A 221 1.28 8.49 21.10
CA TRP A 221 1.03 9.91 21.26
C TRP A 221 -0.38 10.14 21.77
N ASP A 222 -0.59 11.20 22.55
CA ASP A 222 -1.94 11.58 22.96
C ASP A 222 -2.80 11.88 21.72
N ILE A 223 -3.97 11.25 21.63
CA ILE A 223 -5.01 11.59 20.68
C ILE A 223 -5.69 12.86 21.21
N THR A 224 -5.59 13.93 20.42
CA THR A 224 -6.18 15.22 20.78
C THR A 224 -7.58 15.37 20.21
N HIS A 225 -7.79 14.87 18.98
CA HIS A 225 -9.07 14.99 18.27
C HIS A 225 -9.31 13.77 17.39
N VAL A 226 -10.57 13.30 17.37
CA VAL A 226 -11.07 12.37 16.35
C VAL A 226 -12.38 12.92 15.80
N ARG A 227 -12.44 13.12 14.48
CA ARG A 227 -13.65 13.59 13.79
C ARG A 227 -14.02 12.67 12.64
N SER A 228 -15.31 12.58 12.34
CA SER A 228 -15.82 11.87 11.17
C SER A 228 -16.14 12.85 10.05
N GLY A 229 -15.92 12.45 8.80
CA GLY A 229 -16.31 13.24 7.64
C GLY A 229 -15.45 12.97 6.41
N ALA A 230 -16.00 13.23 5.22
CA ALA A 230 -15.16 13.39 4.03
C ALA A 230 -14.29 14.65 4.19
N ALA A 231 -13.22 14.77 3.39
CA ALA A 231 -12.29 15.90 3.37
C ALA A 231 -13.00 17.24 3.71
N PRO A 232 -12.42 18.09 4.59
CA PRO A 232 -13.16 19.17 5.22
C PRO A 232 -13.78 20.05 4.14
N GLU A 233 -15.09 19.92 3.94
CA GLU A 233 -15.88 21.09 3.56
C GLU A 233 -15.61 22.11 4.65
N ALA A 234 -15.40 23.37 4.27
CA ALA A 234 -15.11 24.44 5.22
C ALA A 234 -16.22 24.42 6.28
N GLU A 235 -15.91 23.84 7.45
CA GLU A 235 -16.84 23.78 8.56
C GLU A 235 -17.19 25.21 8.91
N ASP A 236 -18.47 25.44 9.25
CA ASP A 236 -18.91 26.74 9.72
C ASP A 236 -18.03 27.13 10.92
N PRO A 237 -17.19 28.16 10.77
CA PRO A 237 -16.25 28.53 11.83
C PRO A 237 -17.01 29.09 13.03
N SER A 238 -18.29 29.42 12.89
CA SER A 238 -19.08 30.07 13.93
C SER A 238 -19.18 29.20 15.18
N CYS A 239 -18.96 29.81 16.36
CA CYS A 239 -19.10 29.15 17.65
C CYS A 239 -20.49 28.51 17.85
N ALA A 240 -21.52 29.04 17.17
CA ALA A 240 -22.88 28.50 17.21
C ALA A 240 -23.03 27.14 16.51
N ALA A 241 -22.16 26.83 15.54
CA ALA A 241 -22.15 25.54 14.86
C ALA A 241 -21.53 24.41 15.71
N HIS A 242 -20.85 24.75 16.81
CA HIS A 242 -20.12 23.81 17.64
C HIS A 242 -20.70 23.79 19.05
N SER A 243 -21.35 22.68 19.44
CA SER A 243 -22.06 22.56 20.72
C SER A 243 -21.18 22.87 21.93
N GLY A 244 -19.89 22.46 21.89
CA GLY A 244 -18.90 22.78 22.90
C GLY A 244 -18.57 24.28 23.02
N CYS A 245 -18.69 25.03 21.93
CA CYS A 245 -18.42 26.47 21.86
C CYS A 245 -19.68 27.34 21.93
N SER A 246 -20.85 26.75 22.20
CA SER A 246 -22.15 27.44 22.15
C SER A 246 -22.30 28.65 23.08
N ALA A 247 -21.44 28.76 24.11
CA ALA A 247 -21.38 29.91 25.01
C ALA A 247 -20.53 31.09 24.48
N LEU A 248 -19.84 30.90 23.36
CA LEU A 248 -18.99 31.90 22.71
C LEU A 248 -19.69 32.47 21.47
N ILE A 249 -19.22 33.63 21.01
CA ILE A 249 -19.76 34.34 19.85
C ILE A 249 -18.61 34.61 18.87
N GLY A 250 -18.91 34.50 17.58
CA GLY A 250 -17.95 34.73 16.49
C GLY A 250 -17.46 33.44 15.89
N ASP A 251 -16.25 33.45 15.34
CA ASP A 251 -15.60 32.29 14.75
C ASP A 251 -14.71 31.62 15.81
N CYS A 252 -15.00 30.36 16.12
CA CYS A 252 -14.26 29.54 17.07
C CYS A 252 -13.43 28.44 16.38
N CYS A 253 -13.90 27.89 15.26
CA CYS A 253 -13.47 26.57 14.77
C CYS A 253 -13.25 26.51 13.24
N PRO A 254 -12.23 27.20 12.69
CA PRO A 254 -11.21 27.96 13.39
C PRO A 254 -11.61 29.41 13.67
N THR A 255 -10.91 30.06 14.60
CA THR A 255 -10.97 31.52 14.78
C THR A 255 -10.52 32.27 13.53
N ALA A 256 -10.78 33.58 13.46
CA ALA A 256 -10.28 34.45 12.39
C ALA A 256 -8.74 34.43 12.22
N ALA A 257 -8.00 33.96 13.24
CA ALA A 257 -6.55 33.77 13.20
C ALA A 257 -6.12 32.34 12.79
N GLY A 258 -7.07 31.45 12.45
CA GLY A 258 -6.80 30.06 12.09
C GLY A 258 -6.60 29.10 13.27
N VAL A 259 -6.83 29.56 14.52
CA VAL A 259 -6.67 28.75 15.73
C VAL A 259 -7.96 28.02 16.06
N LEU A 260 -7.91 26.71 16.31
CA LEU A 260 -9.02 25.94 16.89
C LEU A 260 -9.02 26.08 18.41
N LEU A 261 -10.17 26.43 19.00
CA LEU A 261 -10.34 26.44 20.45
C LEU A 261 -10.60 25.02 20.99
N ASP A 262 -10.31 24.79 22.28
CA ASP A 262 -10.52 23.47 22.93
C ASP A 262 -11.98 22.99 22.86
N CYS A 263 -12.92 23.92 22.70
CA CYS A 263 -14.34 23.62 22.56
C CYS A 263 -14.73 23.12 21.16
N CYS A 264 -13.85 23.25 20.15
CA CYS A 264 -14.12 22.92 18.74
C CYS A 264 -14.15 21.43 18.40
N GLY A 265 -13.66 20.58 19.30
CA GLY A 265 -13.81 19.14 19.21
C GLY A 265 -14.65 18.56 20.35
N ALA A 266 -15.13 19.42 21.25
CA ALA A 266 -15.81 18.98 22.46
C ALA A 266 -17.30 18.75 22.16
N SER A 267 -17.63 17.55 21.69
CA SER A 267 -18.93 16.93 21.96
C SER A 267 -19.04 16.57 23.45
N GLY A 268 -18.89 17.57 24.34
CA GLY A 268 -18.82 17.43 25.79
C GLY A 268 -17.74 16.46 26.31
N PRO A 269 -17.46 16.45 27.62
CA PRO A 269 -16.59 15.44 28.25
C PRO A 269 -17.18 14.00 28.25
N GLY A 270 -18.27 13.76 27.50
CA GLY A 270 -19.02 12.51 27.48
C GLY A 270 -19.10 11.79 26.12
N ASP A 271 -18.87 12.46 24.99
CA ASP A 271 -19.13 11.86 23.68
C ASP A 271 -17.83 11.60 22.91
N ARG A 272 -17.03 10.65 23.44
CA ARG A 272 -15.87 10.06 22.76
C ARG A 272 -16.28 9.01 21.72
N ARG A 273 -17.48 9.13 21.15
CA ARG A 273 -18.01 8.22 20.13
C ARG A 273 -17.89 8.88 18.77
N VAL A 274 -17.54 8.08 17.77
CA VAL A 274 -17.39 8.54 16.39
C VAL A 274 -17.69 7.39 15.43
N SER A 275 -18.37 7.68 14.32
CA SER A 275 -18.67 6.72 13.26
C SER A 275 -18.65 7.42 11.91
N GLY A 276 -18.39 6.68 10.84
CA GLY A 276 -18.40 7.18 9.47
C GLY A 276 -17.37 6.48 8.58
N PRO A 277 -17.39 6.78 7.27
CA PRO A 277 -16.51 6.12 6.30
C PRO A 277 -15.05 6.55 6.43
N VAL A 278 -14.79 7.71 7.03
CA VAL A 278 -13.44 8.26 7.24
C VAL A 278 -13.38 8.92 8.61
N LEU A 279 -12.36 8.57 9.39
CA LEU A 279 -12.02 9.24 10.64
C LEU A 279 -10.72 10.02 10.48
N HIS A 280 -10.69 11.27 10.92
CA HIS A 280 -9.47 12.07 11.01
C HIS A 280 -8.97 12.07 12.44
N VAL A 281 -7.79 11.51 12.64
CA VAL A 281 -7.14 11.37 13.95
C VAL A 281 -6.00 12.37 14.03
N THR A 282 -6.07 13.28 15.01
CA THR A 282 -5.03 14.27 15.29
C THR A 282 -4.26 13.87 16.54
N LEU A 283 -2.96 13.65 16.37
CA LEU A 283 -2.05 13.27 17.44
C LEU A 283 -1.36 14.51 18.04
N ALA A 284 -0.92 14.43 19.29
CA ALA A 284 -0.25 15.53 19.98
C ALA A 284 1.09 15.95 19.33
N ASN A 285 1.69 15.08 18.51
CA ASN A 285 2.84 15.42 17.66
C ASN A 285 2.44 16.18 16.37
N GLN A 286 1.21 16.72 16.31
CA GLN A 286 0.62 17.47 15.19
C GLN A 286 0.40 16.66 13.91
N GLN A 287 0.59 15.34 13.93
CA GLN A 287 0.25 14.52 12.78
C GLN A 287 -1.26 14.33 12.67
N ILE A 288 -1.76 14.46 11.45
CA ILE A 288 -3.13 14.12 11.07
C ILE A 288 -3.09 12.85 10.24
N TRP A 289 -3.93 11.89 10.63
CA TRP A 289 -4.11 10.61 9.95
C TRP A 289 -5.56 10.44 9.50
N ALA A 290 -5.76 10.06 8.25
CA ALA A 290 -7.05 9.63 7.74
C ALA A 290 -7.18 8.12 7.85
N VAL A 291 -8.25 7.66 8.50
CA VAL A 291 -8.61 6.25 8.69
C VAL A 291 -9.84 5.97 7.86
N TYR A 292 -9.67 5.33 6.71
CA TYR A 292 -10.75 4.94 5.81
C TYR A 292 -11.29 3.56 6.18
N LEU A 293 -12.61 3.44 6.21
CA LEU A 293 -13.33 2.26 6.68
C LEU A 293 -14.30 1.76 5.60
N SER A 294 -14.33 0.44 5.35
CA SER A 294 -15.36 -0.15 4.48
C SER A 294 -16.73 -0.29 5.16
N ALA A 295 -16.83 -0.06 6.47
CA ALA A 295 -18.02 -0.16 7.28
C ALA A 295 -18.29 1.18 7.98
N ALA A 296 -19.00 2.08 7.30
CA ALA A 296 -19.29 3.43 7.81
C ALA A 296 -20.20 3.44 9.04
N ASP A 297 -20.96 2.37 9.24
CA ASP A 297 -21.85 2.13 10.38
C ASP A 297 -21.09 1.68 11.64
N LEU A 298 -19.80 1.33 11.52
CA LEU A 298 -19.01 0.88 12.65
C LEU A 298 -18.69 2.06 13.57
N GLU A 299 -19.22 2.00 14.79
CA GLU A 299 -18.99 3.01 15.82
C GLU A 299 -17.71 2.72 16.61
N PHE A 300 -16.98 3.78 16.91
CA PHE A 300 -15.74 3.76 17.68
C PHE A 300 -15.87 4.62 18.92
N THR A 301 -15.32 4.13 20.02
CA THR A 301 -14.97 4.95 21.18
C THR A 301 -13.47 5.24 21.15
N TRP A 302 -13.05 6.43 21.54
CA TRP A 302 -11.63 6.75 21.64
C TRP A 302 -11.24 7.26 23.03
N ASP A 303 -9.97 7.11 23.37
CA ASP A 303 -9.34 7.66 24.56
C ASP A 303 -8.00 8.31 24.20
N THR A 304 -7.18 8.66 25.19
CA THR A 304 -5.91 9.33 24.95
C THR A 304 -4.94 8.52 24.08
N HIS A 305 -5.02 7.20 24.04
CA HIS A 305 -4.06 6.34 23.33
C HIS A 305 -4.70 5.30 22.41
N SER A 306 -6.02 5.23 22.33
CA SER A 306 -6.71 4.22 21.55
C SER A 306 -7.98 4.71 20.87
N ILE A 307 -8.29 4.10 19.73
CA ILE A 307 -9.58 4.19 19.03
C ILE A 307 -10.08 2.77 18.86
N THR A 308 -11.19 2.42 19.46
CA THR A 308 -11.67 1.04 19.58
C THR A 308 -13.12 0.93 19.13
N SER A 309 -13.42 -0.01 18.25
CA SER A 309 -14.80 -0.25 17.83
C SER A 309 -15.65 -0.75 19.00
N THR A 310 -16.87 -0.25 19.12
CA THR A 310 -17.78 -0.60 20.24
C THR A 310 -18.19 -2.07 20.19
N ALA A 311 -18.29 -2.63 19.00
CA ALA A 311 -18.57 -4.05 18.74
C ALA A 311 -17.72 -4.57 17.57
N ALA A 312 -17.77 -5.88 17.36
CA ALA A 312 -17.28 -6.48 16.10
C ALA A 312 -18.30 -6.15 15.02
N ALA A 313 -17.84 -5.90 13.79
CA ALA A 313 -18.74 -5.49 12.71
C ALA A 313 -19.67 -6.60 12.21
N GLY A 314 -19.44 -7.87 12.60
CA GLY A 314 -20.18 -9.03 12.09
C GLY A 314 -19.89 -9.36 10.62
N LYS A 315 -19.06 -8.56 9.96
CA LYS A 315 -18.61 -8.66 8.57
C LYS A 315 -17.13 -8.27 8.49
N ALA A 316 -16.42 -8.73 7.47
CA ALA A 316 -15.03 -8.33 7.27
C ALA A 316 -14.96 -6.81 7.04
N VAL A 317 -13.99 -6.14 7.68
CA VAL A 317 -13.81 -4.68 7.58
C VAL A 317 -12.43 -4.39 7.04
N ILE A 318 -12.37 -3.56 5.99
CA ILE A 318 -11.11 -3.00 5.51
C ILE A 318 -10.88 -1.68 6.24
N VAL A 319 -9.71 -1.56 6.87
CA VAL A 319 -9.20 -0.34 7.49
C VAL A 319 -7.98 0.11 6.70
N ARG A 320 -7.94 1.40 6.31
CA ARG A 320 -6.77 1.99 5.65
C ARG A 320 -6.32 3.24 6.37
N LEU A 321 -5.04 3.27 6.75
CA LEU A 321 -4.41 4.41 7.39
C LEU A 321 -3.62 5.20 6.35
N ALA A 322 -3.78 6.52 6.31
CA ALA A 322 -2.95 7.41 5.51
C ALA A 322 -2.54 8.66 6.31
N ARG A 323 -1.25 9.02 6.24
CA ARG A 323 -0.75 10.30 6.74
C ARG A 323 -1.21 11.43 5.84
N VAL A 324 -1.87 12.44 6.40
CA VAL A 324 -2.30 13.65 5.69
C VAL A 324 -1.21 14.73 5.79
N THR A 325 -0.32 14.76 4.79
CA THR A 325 0.86 15.65 4.81
C THR A 325 0.55 17.11 4.45
N SER A 326 -0.61 17.38 3.86
CA SER A 326 -1.10 18.73 3.54
C SER A 326 -2.61 18.70 3.26
N ASP A 327 -3.27 19.85 3.28
CA ASP A 327 -4.69 19.97 2.94
C ASP A 327 -4.98 19.49 1.51
N ALA A 328 -4.05 19.72 0.58
CA ALA A 328 -4.16 19.26 -0.81
C ALA A 328 -4.03 17.73 -0.96
N ALA A 329 -3.36 17.06 -0.03
CA ALA A 329 -3.22 15.60 -0.08
C ALA A 329 -4.52 14.88 0.24
N LEU A 330 -5.35 15.45 1.11
CA LEU A 330 -6.53 14.76 1.62
C LEU A 330 -7.59 14.44 0.55
N PRO A 331 -8.00 15.36 -0.34
CA PRO A 331 -8.92 15.02 -1.43
C PRO A 331 -8.39 13.90 -2.33
N VAL A 332 -7.08 13.89 -2.61
CA VAL A 332 -6.43 12.85 -3.43
C VAL A 332 -6.47 11.51 -2.69
N LEU A 333 -6.11 11.49 -1.41
CA LEU A 333 -6.19 10.29 -0.58
C LEU A 333 -7.62 9.73 -0.52
N THR A 334 -8.61 10.61 -0.33
CA THR A 334 -10.01 10.21 -0.28
C THR A 334 -10.47 9.61 -1.62
N ASN A 335 -10.09 10.21 -2.75
CA ASN A 335 -10.47 9.73 -4.08
C ASN A 335 -9.94 8.31 -4.39
N TYR A 336 -8.76 7.95 -3.89
CA TYR A 336 -8.13 6.65 -4.13
C TYR A 336 -8.24 5.67 -2.94
N SER A 337 -8.98 6.04 -1.90
CA SER A 337 -9.15 5.26 -0.66
C SER A 337 -9.86 3.91 -0.86
N ARG A 338 -10.64 3.75 -1.95
CA ARG A 338 -11.41 2.53 -2.22
C ARG A 338 -10.63 1.41 -2.90
N VAL A 339 -9.48 1.71 -3.52
CA VAL A 339 -8.65 0.72 -4.24
C VAL A 339 -7.33 0.55 -3.50
N TYR A 340 -6.95 -0.69 -3.18
CA TYR A 340 -5.73 -0.97 -2.44
C TYR A 340 -4.91 -2.07 -3.10
N PRO A 341 -3.56 -1.93 -3.13
CA PRO A 341 -2.70 -2.96 -3.66
C PRO A 341 -2.54 -4.13 -2.69
N ILE A 342 -2.39 -5.33 -3.24
CA ILE A 342 -2.15 -6.59 -2.51
C ILE A 342 -0.93 -7.35 -3.07
N GLY A 343 -0.11 -6.65 -3.84
CA GLY A 343 1.11 -7.17 -4.45
C GLY A 343 1.37 -6.59 -5.83
N GLY A 344 2.36 -7.15 -6.51
CA GLY A 344 2.70 -6.74 -7.85
C GLY A 344 3.82 -7.53 -8.48
N LYS A 345 3.98 -7.33 -9.79
CA LYS A 345 5.04 -7.93 -10.58
C LYS A 345 5.91 -6.84 -11.19
N VAL A 346 7.21 -7.12 -11.22
CA VAL A 346 8.18 -6.34 -11.98
C VAL A 346 8.53 -7.10 -13.24
N GLU A 347 8.37 -6.47 -14.39
CA GLU A 347 8.80 -6.97 -15.69
C GLU A 347 9.77 -5.99 -16.31
N TYR A 348 10.69 -6.46 -17.13
CA TYR A 348 11.65 -5.60 -17.80
C TYR A 348 11.77 -5.97 -19.27
N ASP A 349 12.14 -4.98 -20.08
CA ASP A 349 12.52 -5.17 -21.48
C ASP A 349 13.96 -4.67 -21.67
N LEU A 350 14.80 -5.56 -22.22
CA LEU A 350 16.19 -5.27 -22.56
C LEU A 350 16.30 -5.26 -24.08
N PRO A 351 16.19 -4.08 -24.73
CA PRO A 351 16.37 -3.99 -26.16
C PRO A 351 17.76 -4.51 -26.58
N SER A 352 17.81 -5.17 -27.73
CA SER A 352 19.07 -5.69 -28.31
C SER A 352 20.01 -4.56 -28.73
N ASP A 353 19.45 -3.39 -29.04
CA ASP A 353 20.18 -2.16 -29.28
C ASP A 353 20.39 -1.40 -27.97
N SER A 354 21.64 -1.30 -27.54
CA SER A 354 22.04 -0.60 -26.31
C SER A 354 21.80 0.92 -26.35
N SER A 355 21.44 1.49 -27.49
CA SER A 355 21.03 2.89 -27.61
C SER A 355 19.57 3.14 -27.20
N GLN A 356 18.76 2.07 -27.13
CA GLN A 356 17.37 2.17 -26.70
C GLN A 356 17.25 2.11 -25.18
N PRO A 357 16.27 2.81 -24.58
CA PRO A 357 16.06 2.78 -23.15
C PRO A 357 15.64 1.38 -22.68
N HIS A 358 16.14 0.98 -21.52
CA HIS A 358 15.61 -0.17 -20.81
C HIS A 358 14.29 0.21 -20.14
N HIS A 359 13.28 -0.63 -20.30
CA HIS A 359 11.98 -0.40 -19.67
C HIS A 359 11.81 -1.32 -18.46
N LEU A 360 11.34 -0.75 -17.35
CA LEU A 360 10.93 -1.48 -16.16
C LEU A 360 9.44 -1.20 -15.92
N TYR A 361 8.63 -2.25 -15.91
CA TYR A 361 7.19 -2.20 -15.76
C TYR A 361 6.79 -2.70 -14.37
N PHE A 362 5.96 -1.91 -13.69
CA PHE A 362 5.36 -2.29 -12.41
C PHE A 362 3.87 -2.56 -12.63
N GLN A 363 3.45 -3.81 -12.37
CA GLN A 363 2.07 -4.23 -12.50
C GLN A 363 1.51 -4.55 -11.13
N TRP A 364 0.73 -3.60 -10.58
CA TRP A 364 0.11 -3.74 -9.27
C TRP A 364 -1.11 -4.65 -9.33
N ARG A 365 -1.18 -5.63 -8.44
CA ARG A 365 -2.39 -6.40 -8.18
C ARG A 365 -3.18 -5.68 -7.10
N VAL A 366 -4.46 -5.38 -7.35
CA VAL A 366 -5.30 -4.56 -6.47
C VAL A 366 -6.60 -5.25 -6.10
N ARG A 367 -7.21 -4.81 -5.00
CA ARG A 367 -8.59 -5.11 -4.58
C ARG A 367 -9.35 -3.82 -4.34
N ARG A 368 -10.67 -3.92 -4.21
CA ARG A 368 -11.57 -2.80 -3.88
C ARG A 368 -12.22 -3.03 -2.53
N MET A 369 -12.37 -1.96 -1.75
CA MET A 369 -13.31 -1.91 -0.63
C MET A 369 -14.73 -2.04 -1.20
N GLN A 370 -15.46 -3.05 -0.76
CA GLN A 370 -16.90 -3.13 -0.98
C GLN A 370 -17.58 -2.41 0.18
N GLU A 371 -18.34 -1.36 -0.13
CA GLU A 371 -19.33 -0.82 0.81
C GLU A 371 -20.59 -1.68 0.74
N GLN A 372 -21.32 -1.76 1.83
CA GLN A 372 -22.65 -2.34 1.85
C GLN A 372 -23.52 -1.65 0.80
N SER A 373 -23.98 -2.40 -0.21
CA SER A 373 -25.28 -2.09 -0.80
C SER A 373 -26.31 -2.38 0.30
N GLU A 374 -27.21 -1.44 0.56
CA GLU A 374 -28.44 -1.72 1.29
C GLU A 374 -29.03 -3.01 0.74
N ALA A 375 -29.37 -3.93 1.63
CA ALA A 375 -30.06 -5.15 1.24
C ALA A 375 -31.31 -4.74 0.46
N GLU A 376 -31.35 -5.07 -0.84
CA GLU A 376 -32.61 -5.09 -1.57
C GLU A 376 -33.51 -6.08 -0.83
N GLY A 377 -34.45 -5.51 -0.07
CA GLY A 377 -35.66 -6.18 0.36
C GLY A 377 -36.46 -6.57 -0.88
N GLY A 378 -36.07 -7.68 -1.51
CA GLY A 378 -36.80 -8.35 -2.56
C GLY A 378 -37.41 -9.62 -2.00
N SER A 379 -38.63 -9.48 -1.47
CA SER A 379 -39.60 -10.57 -1.27
C SER A 379 -39.54 -11.59 -2.42
N LEU A 380 -39.48 -12.88 -2.09
CA LEU A 380 -40.38 -13.93 -2.57
C LEU A 380 -40.24 -15.19 -1.71
#